data_AF-K2CA34-F1
#
_entry.id   AF-K2CA34-F1
#
_cell.length_a   1.000
_cell.length_b   1.000
_cell.length_c   1.000
_cell.angle_alpha   90.00
_cell.angle_beta   90.00
_cell.angle_gamma   90.00
#
_symmetry.space_group_name_H-M   'P 1'
#
loop_
_entity.id
_entity.type
_entity.pdbx_description
1 polymer ?
#
loop_
_entity_poly.entity_id
_entity_poly.type
_entity_poly.pdbx_seq_one_letter_code
_entity_poly.pdbx_strand_id
1 'polypeptide(L)'
;MNTEYVKLTEAARKLTVHNDTLRYWVKLLGVETMKRGHACYILAETLGVLTIMANLISEGMTASDAAAKAKAEAPLEATAMIVREASRPGPEMEALRERLQGLENVILTMAETFKTEITGLRGEISQLTETNRKLQQRLEAPPVLAEAKEPIKPVVPWEPRKGKSPITGMPWYKKFWVECFEPWKMRQQPY
;
A
#
# COMPACT_ATOMS: atom_id res chain seq x y z
N MET A 1 -35.00 -10.78 -4.37
CA MET A 1 -35.37 -11.74 -5.43
C MET A 1 -34.08 -12.21 -6.07
N ASN A 2 -33.82 -13.51 -6.14
CA ASN A 2 -32.61 -14.04 -6.75
C ASN A 2 -32.79 -14.02 -8.27
N THR A 3 -32.00 -13.23 -8.98
CA THR A 3 -31.99 -13.22 -10.44
C THR A 3 -31.26 -14.46 -10.94
N GLU A 4 -32.01 -15.48 -11.33
CA GLU A 4 -31.46 -16.71 -11.89
C GLU A 4 -31.11 -16.52 -13.37
N TYR A 5 -29.90 -16.96 -13.75
CA TYR A 5 -29.39 -16.87 -15.12
C TYR A 5 -29.18 -18.27 -15.70
N VAL A 6 -29.59 -18.45 -16.96
CA VAL A 6 -29.47 -19.72 -17.69
C VAL A 6 -28.55 -19.53 -18.89
N LYS A 7 -27.69 -20.51 -19.17
CA LYS A 7 -26.83 -20.46 -20.37
C LYS A 7 -27.68 -20.58 -21.62
N LEU A 8 -27.36 -19.80 -22.65
CA LEU A 8 -28.05 -19.82 -23.93
C LEU A 8 -28.01 -21.20 -24.59
N THR A 9 -26.92 -21.95 -24.40
CA THR A 9 -26.80 -23.33 -24.89
C THR A 9 -27.73 -24.31 -24.16
N GLU A 10 -27.98 -24.09 -22.86
CA GLU A 10 -28.93 -24.89 -22.07
C GLU A 10 -30.38 -24.51 -22.44
N ALA A 11 -30.64 -23.22 -22.66
CA ALA A 11 -31.92 -22.71 -23.16
C ALA A 11 -32.28 -23.30 -24.53
N ALA A 12 -31.33 -23.35 -25.46
CA ALA A 12 -31.51 -23.91 -26.80
C ALA A 12 -31.87 -25.40 -26.75
N ARG A 13 -31.21 -26.16 -25.87
CA ARG A 13 -31.54 -27.57 -25.64
C ARG A 13 -32.94 -27.74 -25.06
N LYS A 14 -33.34 -26.91 -24.10
CA LYS A 14 -34.67 -26.95 -23.48
C LYS A 14 -35.78 -26.66 -24.48
N LEU A 15 -35.55 -25.73 -25.39
CA LEU A 15 -36.52 -25.34 -26.42
C LEU A 15 -36.43 -26.20 -27.68
N THR A 16 -35.48 -27.16 -27.75
CA THR A 16 -35.22 -28.00 -28.94
C THR A 16 -34.92 -27.20 -30.22
N VAL A 17 -34.27 -26.04 -30.06
CA VAL A 17 -33.99 -25.09 -31.16
C VAL A 17 -32.47 -24.95 -31.32
N HIS A 18 -32.01 -24.69 -32.55
CA HIS A 18 -30.59 -24.47 -32.80
C HIS A 18 -30.07 -23.20 -32.11
N ASN A 19 -28.80 -23.20 -31.69
CA ASN A 19 -28.21 -22.09 -30.93
C ASN A 19 -28.29 -20.74 -31.68
N ASP A 20 -28.07 -20.75 -33.00
CA ASP A 20 -28.12 -19.52 -33.80
C ASP A 20 -29.54 -19.00 -34.02
N THR A 21 -30.52 -19.91 -34.13
CA THR A 21 -31.94 -19.55 -34.16
C THR A 21 -32.37 -18.92 -32.83
N LEU A 22 -31.92 -19.47 -31.71
CA LEU A 22 -32.20 -18.90 -30.40
C LEU A 22 -31.55 -17.52 -30.23
N ARG A 23 -30.31 -17.33 -30.69
CA ARG A 23 -29.65 -16.01 -30.70
C ARG A 23 -30.43 -14.99 -31.52
N TYR A 24 -30.96 -15.41 -32.66
CA TYR A 24 -31.81 -14.58 -33.50
C TYR A 24 -33.10 -14.19 -32.78
N TRP A 25 -33.78 -15.13 -32.11
CA TRP A 25 -34.98 -14.85 -31.32
C TRP A 25 -34.72 -13.92 -30.15
N VAL A 26 -33.63 -14.13 -29.41
CA VAL A 26 -33.19 -13.25 -28.33
C VAL A 26 -32.95 -11.82 -28.84
N LYS A 27 -32.39 -11.67 -30.04
CA LYS A 27 -32.21 -10.37 -30.70
C LYS A 27 -33.54 -9.72 -31.08
N LEU A 28 -34.51 -10.48 -31.61
CA LEU A 28 -35.86 -9.98 -31.93
C LEU A 28 -36.64 -9.57 -30.67
N LEU A 29 -36.47 -10.33 -29.60
CA LEU A 29 -37.08 -10.02 -28.32
C LEU A 29 -36.44 -8.81 -27.63
N GLY A 30 -35.24 -8.38 -28.05
CA GLY A 30 -34.52 -7.27 -27.43
C GLY A 30 -34.04 -7.60 -26.02
N VAL A 31 -33.86 -8.90 -25.71
CA VAL A 31 -33.48 -9.37 -24.38
C VAL A 31 -32.00 -9.09 -24.14
N GLU A 32 -31.68 -8.51 -22.98
CA GLU A 32 -30.30 -8.31 -22.55
C GLU A 32 -29.63 -9.66 -22.28
N THR A 33 -28.44 -9.85 -22.86
CA THR A 33 -27.63 -11.04 -22.65
C THR A 33 -26.37 -10.70 -21.88
N MET A 34 -26.01 -11.55 -20.91
CA MET A 34 -24.78 -11.39 -20.14
C MET A 34 -23.71 -12.34 -20.68
N LYS A 35 -22.58 -11.79 -21.13
CA LYS A 35 -21.41 -12.61 -21.52
C LYS A 35 -20.53 -12.82 -20.29
N ARG A 36 -20.34 -14.08 -19.87
CA ARG A 36 -19.35 -14.47 -18.85
C ARG A 36 -18.41 -15.51 -19.44
N GLY A 37 -17.17 -15.10 -19.70
CA GLY A 37 -16.17 -15.92 -20.38
C GLY A 37 -16.59 -16.29 -21.81
N HIS A 38 -16.56 -17.58 -22.12
CA HIS A 38 -16.96 -18.13 -23.43
C HIS A 38 -18.46 -18.44 -23.54
N ALA A 39 -19.26 -18.19 -22.50
CA ALA A 39 -20.68 -18.50 -22.47
C ALA A 39 -21.54 -17.23 -22.42
N CYS A 40 -22.72 -17.31 -23.06
CA CYS A 40 -23.75 -16.29 -23.06
C CYS A 40 -24.91 -16.73 -22.17
N TYR A 41 -25.42 -15.84 -21.34
CA TYR A 41 -26.46 -16.10 -20.35
C TYR A 41 -27.66 -15.18 -20.57
N ILE A 42 -28.85 -15.71 -20.30
CA ILE A 42 -30.13 -14.99 -20.32
C ILE A 42 -30.82 -15.16 -18.95
N LEU A 43 -31.72 -14.24 -18.59
CA LEU A 43 -32.54 -14.39 -17.38
C LEU A 43 -33.44 -15.63 -17.50
N ALA A 44 -33.61 -16.38 -16.41
CA ALA A 44 -34.45 -17.58 -16.37
C ALA A 44 -35.92 -17.26 -16.77
N GLU A 45 -36.43 -16.09 -16.39
CA GLU A 45 -37.78 -15.63 -16.72
C GLU A 45 -38.01 -15.48 -18.22
N THR A 46 -36.96 -15.15 -18.99
CA THR A 46 -37.04 -14.99 -20.45
C THR A 46 -37.26 -16.32 -21.18
N LEU A 47 -37.00 -17.46 -20.51
CA LEU A 47 -37.31 -18.78 -21.07
C LEU A 47 -38.82 -18.98 -21.27
N GLY A 48 -39.66 -18.42 -20.40
CA GLY A 48 -41.11 -18.49 -20.56
C GLY A 48 -41.56 -17.82 -21.86
N VAL A 49 -41.06 -16.60 -22.10
CA VAL A 49 -41.35 -15.83 -23.33
C VAL A 49 -40.82 -16.54 -24.58
N LEU A 50 -39.61 -17.11 -24.51
CA LEU A 50 -39.04 -17.88 -25.61
C LEU A 50 -39.83 -19.17 -25.91
N THR A 51 -40.45 -19.77 -24.89
CA THR A 51 -41.31 -20.95 -25.06
C THR A 51 -42.59 -20.57 -25.79
N ILE A 52 -43.23 -19.45 -25.41
CA ILE A 52 -44.40 -18.90 -26.11
C ILE A 52 -44.04 -18.61 -27.57
N MET A 53 -42.91 -17.95 -27.81
CA MET A 53 -42.43 -17.65 -29.16
C MET A 53 -42.19 -18.92 -29.98
N ALA A 54 -41.62 -19.97 -29.39
CA ALA A 54 -41.39 -21.25 -30.06
C ALA A 54 -42.72 -21.90 -30.50
N ASN A 55 -43.74 -21.85 -29.64
CA ASN A 55 -45.07 -22.38 -29.94
C ASN A 55 -45.73 -21.61 -31.09
N LEU A 56 -45.71 -20.27 -31.05
CA LEU A 56 -46.28 -19.43 -32.11
C LEU A 56 -45.60 -19.67 -33.48
N ILE A 57 -44.29 -19.92 -33.48
CA ILE A 57 -43.55 -20.26 -34.71
C ILE A 57 -43.93 -21.67 -35.20
N SER A 58 -44.14 -22.63 -34.28
CA SER A 58 -44.63 -23.96 -34.65
C SER A 58 -46.04 -23.95 -35.26
N GLU A 59 -46.86 -22.95 -34.91
CA GLU A 59 -48.18 -22.70 -35.49
C GLU A 59 -48.12 -22.02 -36.88
N GLY A 60 -46.92 -21.75 -37.40
CA GLY A 60 -46.70 -21.19 -38.74
C GLY A 60 -46.57 -19.67 -38.80
N MET A 61 -46.45 -18.98 -37.66
CA MET A 61 -46.17 -17.54 -37.66
C MET A 61 -44.70 -17.24 -37.95
N THR A 62 -44.44 -16.08 -38.56
CA THR A 62 -43.08 -15.61 -38.78
C THR A 62 -42.42 -15.27 -37.44
N ALA A 63 -41.10 -15.41 -37.35
CA ALA A 63 -40.37 -15.14 -36.10
C ALA A 63 -40.52 -13.68 -35.62
N SER A 64 -40.70 -12.71 -36.52
CA SER A 64 -40.95 -11.32 -36.15
C SER A 64 -42.32 -11.13 -35.51
N ASP A 65 -43.36 -11.74 -36.07
CA ASP A 65 -44.73 -11.59 -35.58
C ASP A 65 -44.93 -12.38 -34.28
N ALA A 66 -44.32 -13.57 -34.20
CA ALA A 66 -44.27 -14.36 -32.99
C ALA A 66 -43.55 -13.64 -31.85
N ALA A 67 -42.46 -12.92 -32.13
CA ALA A 67 -41.77 -12.11 -31.12
C ALA A 67 -42.63 -10.95 -30.59
N ALA A 68 -43.38 -10.28 -31.48
CA ALA A 68 -44.29 -9.20 -31.08
C ALA A 68 -45.44 -9.71 -30.20
N LYS A 69 -46.03 -10.85 -30.57
CA LYS A 69 -47.09 -11.51 -29.79
C LYS A 69 -46.60 -12.08 -28.46
N ALA A 70 -45.45 -12.75 -28.46
CA ALA A 70 -44.85 -13.28 -27.24
C ALA A 70 -44.51 -12.17 -26.23
N LYS A 71 -44.11 -10.97 -26.69
CA LYS A 71 -43.94 -9.80 -25.81
C LYS A 71 -45.26 -9.30 -25.23
N ALA A 72 -46.35 -9.36 -25.99
CA ALA A 72 -47.67 -8.91 -25.55
C ALA A 72 -48.33 -9.90 -24.58
N GLU A 73 -48.08 -11.19 -24.75
CA GLU A 73 -48.61 -12.26 -23.89
C GLU A 73 -47.76 -12.54 -22.65
N ALA A 74 -46.53 -12.03 -22.60
CA ALA A 74 -45.65 -12.23 -21.45
C ALA A 74 -46.19 -11.54 -20.19
N PRO A 75 -46.17 -12.22 -19.02
CA PRO A 75 -46.60 -11.62 -17.76
C PRO A 75 -45.70 -10.42 -17.40
N LEU A 76 -46.36 -9.34 -16.94
CA LEU A 76 -45.81 -7.99 -16.73
C LEU A 76 -44.54 -7.88 -15.85
N GLU A 77 -44.09 -8.94 -15.20
CA GLU A 77 -42.82 -8.97 -14.46
C GLU A 77 -41.60 -9.19 -15.39
N ALA A 78 -41.75 -10.00 -16.44
CA ALA A 78 -40.66 -10.26 -17.41
C ALA A 78 -40.50 -9.11 -18.43
N THR A 79 -41.56 -8.37 -18.73
CA THR A 79 -41.55 -7.22 -19.65
C THR A 79 -40.99 -5.95 -19.01
N ALA A 80 -40.98 -5.84 -17.67
CA ALA A 80 -40.41 -4.71 -16.94
C ALA A 80 -38.87 -4.58 -17.12
N MET A 81 -38.19 -5.63 -17.58
CA MET A 81 -36.76 -5.57 -17.93
C MET A 81 -36.48 -5.57 -19.45
N ILE A 82 -37.44 -5.97 -20.30
CA ILE A 82 -37.23 -6.10 -21.76
C ILE A 82 -37.46 -4.77 -22.49
N VAL A 83 -38.24 -3.85 -21.91
CA VAL A 83 -38.37 -2.46 -22.37
C VAL A 83 -37.86 -1.55 -21.27
N ARG A 84 -36.56 -1.64 -20.94
CA ARG A 84 -35.87 -0.45 -20.44
C ARG A 84 -35.56 0.42 -21.65
N GLU A 85 -36.62 1.00 -22.22
CA GLU A 85 -36.50 2.28 -22.90
C GLU A 85 -35.67 3.17 -21.98
N ALA A 86 -34.69 3.91 -22.52
CA ALA A 86 -33.81 4.77 -21.74
C ALA A 86 -34.68 5.76 -20.94
N SER A 87 -35.12 5.35 -19.75
CA SER A 87 -36.03 6.11 -18.95
C SER A 87 -35.24 7.36 -18.61
N ARG A 88 -35.78 8.52 -18.97
CA ARG A 88 -35.33 9.79 -18.39
C ARG A 88 -35.08 9.53 -16.91
N PRO A 89 -33.87 9.84 -16.39
CA PRO A 89 -33.55 9.52 -15.02
C PRO A 89 -34.68 10.09 -14.16
N GLY A 90 -35.39 9.22 -13.44
CA GLY A 90 -36.38 9.69 -12.49
C GLY A 90 -35.70 10.62 -11.49
N PRO A 91 -36.46 11.42 -10.74
CA PRO A 91 -35.89 12.36 -9.76
C PRO A 91 -34.92 11.68 -8.77
N GLU A 92 -35.11 10.39 -8.50
CA GLU A 92 -34.20 9.60 -7.66
C GLU A 92 -32.83 9.30 -8.29
N MET A 93 -32.77 9.07 -9.61
CA MET A 93 -31.51 8.85 -10.34
C MET A 93 -30.72 10.15 -10.51
N GLU A 94 -31.40 11.28 -10.65
CA GLU A 94 -30.76 12.60 -10.63
C GLU A 94 -30.20 12.91 -9.23
N ALA A 95 -30.96 12.64 -8.16
CA ALA A 95 -30.48 12.79 -6.79
C ALA A 95 -29.27 11.87 -6.47
N LEU A 96 -29.26 10.63 -6.98
CA LEU A 96 -28.10 9.74 -6.87
C LEU A 96 -26.90 10.27 -7.64
N ARG A 97 -27.11 10.84 -8.83
CA ARG A 97 -26.05 11.42 -9.65
C ARG A 97 -25.45 12.66 -9.00
N GLU A 98 -26.25 13.52 -8.40
CA GLU A 98 -25.78 14.66 -7.62
C GLU A 98 -24.98 14.22 -6.39
N ARG A 99 -25.43 13.18 -5.69
CA ARG A 99 -24.66 12.59 -4.57
C ARG A 99 -23.32 12.03 -5.03
N LEU A 100 -23.29 11.32 -6.16
CA LEU A 100 -22.05 10.79 -6.73
C LEU A 100 -21.10 11.89 -7.18
N GLN A 101 -21.61 12.95 -7.80
CA GLN A 101 -20.82 14.13 -8.16
C GLN A 101 -20.31 14.87 -6.92
N GLY A 102 -21.11 14.95 -5.85
CA GLY A 102 -20.69 15.48 -4.57
C GLY A 102 -19.54 14.67 -3.96
N LEU A 103 -19.64 13.34 -3.99
CA LEU A 103 -18.56 12.45 -3.54
C LEU A 103 -17.30 12.59 -4.38
N GLU A 104 -17.43 12.68 -5.71
CA GLU A 104 -16.30 12.89 -6.62
C GLU A 104 -15.55 14.19 -6.28
N ASN A 105 -16.28 15.28 -6.07
CA ASN A 105 -15.70 16.57 -5.67
C ASN A 105 -15.02 16.52 -4.30
N VAL A 106 -15.59 15.79 -3.33
CA VAL A 106 -14.96 15.59 -2.02
C VAL A 106 -13.67 14.78 -2.16
N ILE A 107 -13.67 13.72 -2.97
CA ILE A 107 -12.47 12.91 -3.20
C ILE A 107 -11.38 13.74 -3.89
N LEU A 108 -11.73 14.58 -4.86
CA LEU A 108 -10.77 15.45 -5.53
C LEU A 108 -10.16 16.47 -4.57
N THR A 109 -10.97 17.15 -3.77
CA THR A 109 -10.48 18.11 -2.76
C THR A 109 -9.66 17.43 -1.67
N MET A 110 -10.02 16.22 -1.25
CA MET A 110 -9.20 15.41 -0.34
C MET A 110 -7.87 15.00 -0.97
N ALA A 111 -7.86 14.62 -2.25
CA ALA A 111 -6.63 14.26 -2.94
C ALA A 111 -5.68 15.46 -3.09
N GLU A 112 -6.23 16.65 -3.35
CA GLU A 112 -5.47 17.90 -3.43
C GLU A 112 -4.87 18.28 -2.06
N THR A 113 -5.69 18.25 -1.00
CA THR A 113 -5.22 18.52 0.37
C THR A 113 -4.13 17.54 0.80
N PHE A 114 -4.32 16.22 0.59
CA PHE A 114 -3.28 15.24 0.88
C PHE A 114 -1.99 15.48 0.09
N LYS A 115 -2.09 15.87 -1.19
CA LYS A 115 -0.91 16.20 -1.98
C LYS A 115 -0.16 17.39 -1.37
N THR A 116 -0.86 18.45 -0.98
CA THR A 116 -0.24 19.62 -0.35
C THR A 116 0.40 19.29 0.99
N GLU A 117 -0.28 18.52 1.84
CA GLU A 117 0.25 18.09 3.14
C GLU A 117 1.49 17.20 2.98
N ILE A 118 1.46 16.22 2.07
CA ILE A 118 2.62 15.37 1.80
C ILE A 118 3.82 16.20 1.31
N THR A 119 3.58 17.20 0.46
CA THR A 119 4.67 18.09 0.02
C THR A 119 5.21 18.95 1.15
N GLY A 120 4.33 19.45 2.04
CA GLY A 120 4.73 20.20 3.24
C GLY A 120 5.56 19.34 4.19
N LEU A 121 5.08 18.16 4.55
CA LEU A 121 5.78 17.20 5.42
C LEU A 121 7.14 16.80 4.86
N ARG A 122 7.25 16.57 3.55
CA ARG A 122 8.55 16.30 2.91
C ARG A 122 9.51 17.48 3.04
N GLY A 123 9.02 18.70 2.91
CA GLY A 123 9.81 19.92 3.13
C GLY A 123 10.27 20.04 4.59
N GLU A 124 9.38 19.83 5.55
CA GLU A 124 9.73 19.83 6.98
C GLU A 124 10.77 18.77 7.32
N ILE A 125 10.60 17.54 6.80
CA ILE A 125 11.58 16.46 6.97
C ILE A 125 12.93 16.89 6.39
N SER A 126 12.98 17.48 5.18
CA SER A 126 14.25 17.95 4.63
C SER A 126 14.92 18.99 5.51
N GLN A 127 14.16 19.96 6.04
CA GLN A 127 14.69 20.99 6.94
C GLN A 127 15.20 20.37 8.26
N LEU A 128 14.44 19.44 8.84
CA LEU A 128 14.82 18.73 10.06
C LEU A 128 16.05 17.84 9.86
N THR A 129 16.20 17.21 8.70
CA THR A 129 17.39 16.43 8.38
C THR A 129 18.62 17.32 8.22
N GLU A 130 18.48 18.48 7.59
CA GLU A 130 19.57 19.46 7.47
C GLU A 130 19.98 20.05 8.81
N THR A 131 19.02 20.40 9.68
CA THR A 131 19.32 20.93 11.01
C THR A 131 19.98 19.87 11.88
N ASN A 132 19.49 18.62 11.85
CA ASN A 132 20.16 17.50 12.53
C ASN A 132 21.58 17.29 12.04
N ARG A 133 21.81 17.32 10.72
CA ARG A 133 23.16 17.20 10.14
C ARG A 133 24.08 18.33 10.62
N LYS A 134 23.59 19.58 10.64
CA LYS A 134 24.34 20.74 11.15
C LYS A 134 24.65 20.61 12.64
N LEU A 135 23.73 20.08 13.44
CA LEU A 135 23.94 19.84 14.87
C LEU A 135 24.94 18.71 15.11
N GLN A 136 24.84 17.61 14.35
CA GLN A 136 25.82 16.52 14.38
C GLN A 136 27.22 17.05 14.08
N GLN A 137 27.39 17.84 13.02
CA GLN A 137 28.68 18.47 12.70
C GLN A 137 29.22 19.41 13.79
N ARG A 138 28.36 20.01 14.61
CA ARG A 138 28.78 20.86 15.74
C ARG A 138 29.13 20.08 17.00
N LEU A 139 28.49 18.93 17.19
CA LEU A 139 28.69 18.05 18.35
C LEU A 139 29.81 17.05 18.12
N GLU A 140 30.06 16.66 16.88
CA GLU A 140 31.24 15.90 16.48
C GLU A 140 32.48 16.75 16.78
N ALA A 141 33.37 16.20 17.61
CA ALA A 141 34.65 16.83 17.91
C ALA A 141 35.40 17.07 16.58
N PRO A 142 36.12 18.21 16.44
CA PRO A 142 36.94 18.47 15.26
C PRO A 142 37.79 17.23 14.94
N PRO A 143 37.91 16.84 13.65
CA PRO A 143 38.61 15.60 13.25
C PRO A 143 40.04 15.51 13.80
N VAL A 144 40.64 16.65 14.15
CA VAL A 144 41.94 16.75 14.81
C VAL A 144 42.00 15.97 16.15
N LEU A 145 40.90 15.83 16.88
CA LEU A 145 40.85 15.07 18.15
C LEU A 145 40.51 13.58 17.94
N ALA A 146 39.76 13.24 16.89
CA ALA A 146 39.44 11.85 16.56
C ALA A 146 40.61 11.14 15.85
N GLU A 147 41.43 11.89 15.12
CA GLU A 147 42.65 11.40 14.44
C GLU A 147 43.91 11.47 15.29
N ALA A 148 43.84 12.07 16.49
CA ALA A 148 44.87 11.94 17.52
C ALA A 148 44.88 10.52 18.10
N LYS A 149 45.16 9.53 17.24
CA LYS A 149 45.59 8.16 17.54
C LYS A 149 46.98 8.13 18.17
N GLU A 150 47.41 9.20 18.82
CA GLU A 150 48.57 9.10 19.68
C GLU A 150 48.08 8.45 20.98
N PRO A 151 48.61 7.27 21.37
CA PRO A 151 48.28 6.70 22.66
C PRO A 151 48.57 7.75 23.70
N ILE A 152 47.58 8.08 24.53
CA ILE A 152 47.70 9.02 25.65
C ILE A 152 48.96 8.62 26.40
N LYS A 153 50.04 9.39 26.25
CA LYS A 153 51.32 9.07 26.91
C LYS A 153 51.00 8.98 28.39
N PRO A 154 51.34 7.86 29.07
CA PRO A 154 51.03 7.71 30.47
C PRO A 154 51.63 8.91 31.19
N VAL A 155 50.77 9.70 31.81
CA VAL A 155 51.18 10.86 32.61
C VAL A 155 52.01 10.29 33.74
N VAL A 156 53.33 10.41 33.64
CA VAL A 156 54.24 10.00 34.71
C VAL A 156 53.93 10.91 35.89
N PRO A 157 53.43 10.37 37.02
CA PRO A 157 53.19 11.15 38.21
C PRO A 157 54.50 11.85 38.58
N TRP A 158 54.43 13.14 38.89
CA TRP A 158 55.60 13.88 39.31
C TRP A 158 56.19 13.23 40.58
N GLU A 159 57.37 12.63 40.46
CA GLU A 159 58.13 12.15 41.62
C GLU A 159 59.06 13.26 42.11
N PRO A 160 59.14 13.51 43.45
CA PRO A 160 60.13 14.43 44.00
C PRO A 160 61.53 13.94 43.64
N ARG A 161 62.42 14.88 43.26
CA ARG A 161 63.81 14.57 42.92
C ARG A 161 64.48 13.89 44.11
N LYS A 162 64.68 12.57 44.02
CA LYS A 162 65.42 11.80 45.04
C LYS A 162 66.82 12.38 45.13
N GLY A 163 67.19 12.91 46.29
CA GLY A 163 68.54 13.42 46.54
C GLY A 163 69.58 12.34 46.27
N LYS A 164 70.73 12.71 45.71
CA LYS A 164 71.84 11.77 45.51
C LYS A 164 72.22 11.20 46.88
N SER A 165 72.20 9.87 47.04
CA SER A 165 72.62 9.30 48.32
C SER A 165 74.10 9.65 48.55
N PRO A 166 74.50 10.05 49.76
CA PRO A 166 75.86 10.53 50.04
C PRO A 166 76.95 9.45 49.86
N ILE A 167 76.54 8.22 49.56
CA ILE A 167 77.37 7.02 49.43
C ILE A 167 77.56 6.63 47.96
N THR A 168 76.83 7.26 47.02
CA THR A 168 76.96 6.98 45.58
C THR A 168 78.30 7.52 45.07
N GLY A 169 79.31 6.65 44.98
CA GLY A 169 80.66 6.99 44.50
C GLY A 169 81.81 6.57 45.42
N MET A 170 81.52 6.09 46.63
CA MET A 170 82.57 5.59 47.53
C MET A 170 82.97 4.13 47.22
N PRO A 171 84.26 3.75 47.39
CA PRO A 171 84.70 2.37 47.36
C PRO A 171 84.01 1.51 48.44
N TRP A 172 83.86 0.22 48.19
CA TRP A 172 83.11 -0.72 49.05
C TRP A 172 83.55 -0.71 50.52
N TYR A 173 84.87 -0.61 50.79
CA TYR A 173 85.40 -0.61 52.15
C TYR A 173 84.99 0.65 52.93
N LYS A 174 84.90 1.82 52.28
CA LYS A 174 84.40 3.05 52.91
C LYS A 174 82.91 2.95 53.19
N LYS A 175 82.14 2.29 52.31
CA LYS A 175 80.71 2.04 52.55
C LYS A 175 80.51 1.19 53.80
N PHE A 176 81.25 0.08 53.90
CA PHE A 176 81.19 -0.82 55.05
C PHE A 176 81.61 -0.12 56.34
N TRP A 177 82.65 0.71 56.30
CA TRP A 177 83.09 1.48 57.46
C TRP A 177 82.01 2.47 57.94
N VAL A 178 81.37 3.19 57.01
CA VAL A 178 80.26 4.10 57.33
C VAL A 178 79.05 3.32 57.86
N GLU A 179 78.83 2.09 57.41
CA GLU A 179 77.73 1.22 57.86
C GLU A 179 77.92 0.77 59.31
N CYS A 180 79.14 0.36 59.68
CA CYS A 180 79.44 -0.12 61.01
C CYS A 180 79.60 1.00 62.05
N PHE A 181 80.19 2.14 61.67
CA PHE A 181 80.62 3.15 62.64
C PHE A 181 79.83 4.47 62.55
N GLU A 182 79.28 4.83 61.39
CA GLU A 182 78.60 6.13 61.21
C GLU A 182 77.29 6.01 60.40
N PRO A 183 76.32 5.19 60.85
CA PRO A 183 75.10 4.90 60.09
C PRO A 183 74.22 6.15 59.88
N TRP A 184 74.38 7.20 60.70
CA TRP A 184 73.67 8.46 60.53
C TRP A 184 74.05 9.19 59.23
N LYS A 185 75.27 8.99 58.70
CA LYS A 185 75.70 9.57 57.41
C LYS A 185 75.03 8.91 56.21
N MET A 186 74.36 7.77 56.40
CA MET A 186 73.57 7.11 55.36
C MET A 186 72.15 7.68 55.22
N ARG A 187 71.67 8.42 56.21
CA ARG A 187 70.33 9.04 56.16
C ARG A 187 70.36 10.15 55.14
N GLN A 188 69.42 10.14 54.20
CA GLN A 188 69.24 11.26 53.28
C GLN A 188 68.90 12.49 54.11
N GLN A 189 69.81 13.46 54.17
CA GLN A 189 69.51 14.75 54.77
C GLN A 189 68.64 15.53 53.78
N PRO A 190 67.45 16.01 54.18
CA PRO A 190 66.70 16.95 53.38
C PRO A 190 67.46 18.28 53.41
N TYR A 191 68.07 18.66 52.29
CA TYR A 191 68.43 20.05 51.99
C TYR A 191 67.40 20.60 51.02
#